data_AF-A0A1I7V6Q5-F1
#
_entry.id   AF-A0A1I7V6Q5-F1
#
_cell.length_a   1.000
_cell.length_b   1.000
_cell.length_c   1.000
_cell.angle_alpha   90.00
_cell.angle_beta   90.00
_cell.angle_gamma   90.00
#
_symmetry.space_group_name_H-M   'P 1'
#
loop_
_entity.id
_entity.type
_entity.pdbx_description
1 polymer ?
#
loop_
_entity_poly.entity_id
_entity_poly.type
_entity_poly.pdbx_seq_one_letter_code
_entity_poly.pdbx_strand_id
1 'polypeptide(L)'
;NDSISYCEFLGECEMISQLQERLCLWNNKLTPYWLPSDDPIGQRCHIHLRRRYLMVDHLMRESNSLLLLCMAKRSELLDEHQKQHCNHSLFQLVSELRDKDGSPVLTKCFQGSKRFERQCGPLRQCCNAYDGLIFIKRNSFFIFKVQFAHNNRI
;
A
#
# COMPACT_ATOMS: atom_id res chain seq x y z
N ASN A 1 -21.31 -8.44 6.94
CA ASN A 1 -21.49 -8.16 5.51
C ASN A 1 -20.17 -8.48 4.84
N ASP A 2 -20.06 -9.64 4.19
CA ASP A 2 -18.75 -10.22 3.83
C ASP A 2 -17.97 -9.35 2.83
N SER A 3 -18.68 -8.58 2.00
CA SER A 3 -18.08 -7.59 1.09
C SER A 3 -17.27 -6.51 1.80
N ILE A 4 -17.68 -6.08 2.99
CA ILE A 4 -16.94 -5.05 3.76
C ILE A 4 -15.59 -5.62 4.19
N SER A 5 -15.58 -6.86 4.68
CA SER A 5 -14.35 -7.56 5.06
C SER A 5 -13.40 -7.67 3.87
N TYR A 6 -13.87 -8.05 2.68
CA TYR A 6 -13.02 -8.08 1.49
C TYR A 6 -12.40 -6.72 1.15
N CYS A 7 -13.16 -5.63 1.29
CA CYS A 7 -12.63 -4.28 1.10
C CYS A 7 -11.61 -3.86 2.17
N GLU A 8 -11.80 -4.28 3.42
CA GLU A 8 -10.84 -4.03 4.50
C GLU A 8 -9.51 -4.76 4.24
N PHE A 9 -9.57 -6.06 3.95
CA PHE A 9 -8.41 -6.87 3.61
C PHE A 9 -7.71 -6.39 2.34
N LEU A 10 -8.46 -5.87 1.35
CA LEU A 10 -7.89 -5.25 0.16
C LEU A 10 -7.12 -3.96 0.48
N GLY A 11 -7.68 -3.08 1.30
CA GLY A 11 -7.01 -1.84 1.71
C GLY A 11 -5.73 -2.11 2.50
N GLU A 12 -5.74 -3.16 3.32
CA GLU A 12 -4.57 -3.64 4.03
C GLU A 12 -3.51 -4.22 3.08
N CYS A 13 -3.92 -5.09 2.15
CA CYS A 13 -3.04 -5.65 1.12
C CYS A 13 -2.36 -4.54 0.31
N GLU A 14 -3.11 -3.49 -0.06
CA GLU A 14 -2.58 -2.32 -0.76
C GLU A 14 -1.54 -1.58 0.08
N MET A 15 -1.84 -1.31 1.36
CA MET A 15 -0.93 -0.61 2.26
C MET A 15 0.39 -1.36 2.41
N ILE A 16 0.33 -2.66 2.74
CA ILE A 16 1.54 -3.49 2.94
C ILE A 16 2.33 -3.57 1.63
N SER A 17 1.63 -3.73 0.50
CA SER A 17 2.28 -3.80 -0.81
C SER A 17 3.02 -2.52 -1.17
N GLN A 18 2.43 -1.35 -0.92
CA GLN A 18 3.09 -0.07 -1.17
C GLN A 18 4.28 0.16 -0.24
N LEU A 19 4.18 -0.27 1.02
CA LEU A 19 5.27 -0.15 1.99
C LEU A 19 6.46 -1.01 1.58
N GLN A 20 6.22 -2.28 1.31
CA GLN A 20 7.24 -3.20 0.82
C GLN A 20 7.80 -2.73 -0.55
N GLU A 21 6.99 -2.22 -1.50
CA GLU A 21 7.50 -1.67 -2.78
C GLU A 21 8.49 -0.53 -2.54
N ARG A 22 8.20 0.39 -1.62
CA ARG A 22 9.10 1.50 -1.27
C ARG A 22 10.41 1.02 -0.65
N LEU A 23 10.35 0.01 0.20
CA LEU A 23 11.54 -0.58 0.80
C LEU A 23 12.38 -1.34 -0.24
N CYS A 24 11.74 -1.83 -1.30
CA CYS A 24 12.33 -2.80 -2.23
C CYS A 24 12.63 -2.29 -3.63
N LEU A 25 12.23 -1.06 -3.96
CA LEU A 25 12.82 -0.25 -5.03
C LEU A 25 14.35 -0.03 -4.84
N TRP A 26 14.93 -0.64 -3.80
CA TRP A 26 16.30 -0.53 -3.37
C TRP A 26 17.23 -1.69 -3.79
N ASN A 27 16.83 -2.60 -4.68
CA ASN A 27 17.80 -3.58 -5.20
C ASN A 27 18.76 -3.01 -6.28
N ASN A 28 18.79 -1.68 -6.47
CA ASN A 28 19.74 -0.96 -7.32
C ASN A 28 20.42 0.20 -6.55
N LYS A 29 21.64 -0.05 -6.04
CA LYS A 29 22.76 0.88 -5.71
C LYS A 29 22.58 2.17 -4.88
N LEU A 30 21.38 2.65 -4.56
CA LEU A 30 21.22 3.92 -3.81
C LEU A 30 20.33 3.70 -2.59
N THR A 31 20.97 3.53 -1.42
CA THR A 31 20.31 3.55 -0.10
C THR A 31 19.35 4.70 -0.08
N PRO A 32 18.05 4.47 -0.07
CA PRO A 32 17.18 5.59 -0.04
C PRO A 32 17.26 6.09 1.40
N TYR A 33 17.38 7.40 1.54
CA TYR A 33 17.65 8.06 2.80
C TYR A 33 16.55 7.86 3.86
N TRP A 34 15.56 7.00 3.65
CA TRP A 34 14.57 6.64 4.65
C TRP A 34 15.03 5.59 5.67
N LEU A 35 15.99 4.72 5.32
CA LEU A 35 16.60 3.81 6.30
C LEU A 35 17.88 4.42 6.90
N PRO A 36 18.15 4.19 8.20
CA PRO A 36 19.45 4.49 8.77
C PRO A 36 20.55 3.82 7.93
N SER A 37 21.62 4.55 7.67
CA SER A 37 22.74 4.09 6.85
C SER A 37 24.01 4.10 7.68
N ASP A 38 24.81 3.05 7.58
CA ASP A 38 26.13 3.02 8.23
C ASP A 38 27.13 3.96 7.53
N ASP A 39 26.87 4.32 6.26
CA ASP A 39 27.63 5.33 5.53
C ASP A 39 27.32 6.77 6.05
N PRO A 40 28.34 7.59 6.38
CA PRO A 40 28.15 8.94 6.93
C PRO A 40 27.42 9.93 6.02
N ILE A 41 27.52 9.78 4.70
CA ILE A 41 26.79 10.65 3.74
C ILE A 41 25.32 10.23 3.71
N GLY A 42 25.06 8.92 3.58
CA GLY A 42 23.73 8.33 3.67
C GLY A 42 23.02 8.69 4.98
N GLN A 43 23.72 8.67 6.11
CA GLN A 43 23.17 9.01 7.42
C GLN A 43 22.79 10.48 7.55
N ARG A 44 23.61 11.41 7.01
CA ARG A 44 23.27 12.84 7.00
C ARG A 44 22.04 13.12 6.15
N CYS A 45 21.99 12.55 4.96
CA CYS A 45 20.82 12.66 4.11
C CYS A 45 19.57 12.03 4.77
N HIS A 46 19.73 10.93 5.51
CA HIS A 46 18.65 10.34 6.29
C HIS A 46 18.10 11.30 7.33
N ILE A 47 18.96 11.90 8.15
CA ILE A 47 18.55 12.85 9.19
C ILE A 47 17.83 14.06 8.57
N HIS A 48 18.35 14.61 7.46
CA HIS A 48 17.74 15.76 6.80
C HIS A 48 16.38 15.47 6.18
N LEU A 49 16.18 14.27 5.63
CA LEU A 49 14.96 13.90 4.93
C LEU A 49 13.95 13.16 5.82
N ARG A 50 14.37 12.66 7.00
CA ARG A 50 13.55 11.87 7.94
C ARG A 50 12.19 12.51 8.23
N ARG A 51 12.14 13.80 8.55
CA ARG A 51 10.87 14.50 8.83
C ARG A 51 9.93 14.48 7.62
N ARG A 52 10.46 14.66 6.41
CA ARG A 52 9.67 14.64 5.17
C ARG A 52 9.14 13.23 4.89
N TYR A 53 9.95 12.20 5.14
CA TYR A 53 9.49 10.81 5.00
C TYR A 53 8.41 10.43 6.02
N LEU A 54 8.58 10.83 7.30
CA LEU A 54 7.56 10.62 8.32
C LEU A 54 6.24 11.31 7.95
N MET A 55 6.30 12.51 7.38
CA MET A 55 5.12 13.21 6.88
C MET A 55 4.45 12.46 5.72
N VAL A 56 5.22 11.96 4.76
CA VAL A 56 4.69 11.17 3.64
C VAL A 56 4.06 9.86 4.14
N ASP A 57 4.70 9.17 5.08
CA ASP A 57 4.15 7.96 5.70
C ASP A 57 2.83 8.26 6.43
N HIS A 58 2.77 9.36 7.18
CA HIS A 58 1.55 9.79 7.86
C HIS A 58 0.41 10.07 6.87
N LEU A 59 0.66 10.88 5.84
CA LEU A 59 -0.34 11.20 4.80
C LEU A 59 -0.84 9.96 4.05
N MET A 60 0.03 8.96 3.85
CA MET A 60 -0.40 7.69 3.27
C MET A 60 -1.34 6.91 4.16
N ARG A 61 -1.01 6.82 5.46
CA ARG A 61 -1.87 6.13 6.42
C ARG A 61 -3.23 6.81 6.48
N GLU A 62 -3.26 8.14 6.54
CA GLU A 62 -4.52 8.90 6.47
C GLU A 62 -5.28 8.65 5.17
N SER A 63 -4.59 8.69 4.02
CA SER A 63 -5.21 8.40 2.72
C SER A 63 -5.78 6.98 2.65
N ASN A 64 -5.08 5.99 3.21
CA ASN A 64 -5.55 4.61 3.28
C ASN A 64 -6.76 4.47 4.21
N SER A 65 -6.74 5.13 5.38
CA SER A 65 -7.89 5.16 6.29
C SER A 65 -9.13 5.79 5.65
N LEU A 66 -8.97 6.88 4.91
CA LEU A 66 -10.07 7.51 4.17
C LEU A 66 -10.58 6.62 3.04
N LEU A 67 -9.69 5.91 2.34
CA LEU A 67 -10.08 4.93 1.33
C LEU A 67 -10.92 3.81 1.94
N LEU A 68 -10.48 3.24 3.07
CA LEU A 68 -11.20 2.19 3.81
C LEU A 68 -12.60 2.66 4.22
N LEU A 69 -12.71 3.84 4.82
CA LEU A 69 -14.00 4.43 5.19
C LEU A 69 -14.93 4.61 3.97
N CYS A 70 -14.36 5.06 2.84
CA CYS A 70 -15.13 5.25 1.63
C CYS A 70 -15.59 3.93 1.01
N MET A 71 -14.73 2.91 1.02
CA MET A 71 -15.08 1.56 0.56
C MET A 71 -16.15 0.92 1.45
N ALA A 72 -16.02 1.02 2.78
CA ALA A 72 -17.01 0.50 3.71
C ALA A 72 -18.40 1.13 3.48
N LYS A 73 -18.45 2.44 3.18
CA LYS A 73 -19.71 3.15 2.90
C LYS A 73 -20.32 2.77 1.54
N ARG A 74 -19.51 2.40 0.56
CA ARG A 74 -19.93 2.07 -0.82
C ARG A 74 -19.97 0.57 -1.10
N SER A 75 -19.66 -0.26 -0.10
CA SER A 75 -19.65 -1.71 -0.24
C SER A 75 -21.08 -2.21 -0.34
N GLU A 76 -21.42 -2.75 -1.50
CA GLU A 76 -22.68 -3.44 -1.73
C GLU A 76 -22.56 -4.93 -1.35
N LEU A 77 -23.67 -5.67 -1.43
CA LEU A 77 -23.63 -7.12 -1.28
C LEU A 77 -22.93 -7.74 -2.49
N LEU A 78 -22.22 -8.86 -2.27
CA LEU A 78 -21.61 -9.62 -3.35
C LEU A 78 -22.69 -10.19 -4.27
N ASP A 79 -22.45 -10.16 -5.58
CA ASP A 79 -23.31 -10.84 -6.55
C ASP A 79 -23.12 -12.37 -6.48
N GLU A 80 -24.01 -13.14 -7.11
CA GLU A 80 -23.96 -14.61 -7.08
C GLU A 80 -22.69 -15.20 -7.72
N HIS A 81 -22.11 -14.53 -8.71
CA HIS A 81 -20.88 -14.94 -9.35
C HIS A 81 -19.66 -14.68 -8.43
N GLN A 82 -19.66 -13.56 -7.71
CA GLN A 82 -18.66 -13.21 -6.71
C GLN A 82 -18.71 -14.16 -5.52
N LYS A 83 -19.90 -14.56 -5.05
CA LYS A 83 -20.02 -15.53 -3.94
C LYS A 83 -19.35 -16.88 -4.24
N GLN A 84 -19.25 -17.28 -5.51
CA GLN A 84 -18.57 -18.50 -5.91
C GLN A 84 -17.04 -18.38 -5.84
N HIS A 85 -16.50 -17.17 -6.02
CA HIS A 85 -15.05 -16.91 -6.07
C HIS A 85 -14.49 -16.33 -4.75
N CYS A 86 -15.28 -15.50 -4.08
CA CYS A 86 -14.92 -14.79 -2.86
C CYS A 86 -15.16 -15.68 -1.64
N ASN A 87 -14.12 -16.41 -1.25
CA ASN A 87 -14.11 -17.24 -0.04
C ASN A 87 -13.03 -16.78 0.96
N HIS A 88 -13.13 -17.25 2.20
CA HIS A 88 -12.21 -16.88 3.28
C HIS A 88 -10.74 -17.25 3.03
N SER A 89 -10.42 -18.13 2.08
CA SER A 89 -9.01 -18.44 1.76
C SER A 89 -8.26 -17.23 1.19
N LEU A 90 -8.99 -16.27 0.58
CA LEU A 90 -8.39 -15.02 0.09
C LEU A 90 -7.80 -14.15 1.22
N PHE A 91 -8.28 -14.29 2.45
CA PHE A 91 -7.72 -13.58 3.60
C PHE A 91 -6.36 -14.15 4.03
N GLN A 92 -6.07 -15.42 3.73
CA GLN A 92 -4.77 -16.02 4.02
C GLN A 92 -3.65 -15.33 3.23
N LEU A 93 -3.93 -14.85 2.01
CA LEU A 93 -2.99 -14.09 1.18
C LEU A 93 -2.48 -12.84 1.91
N VAL A 94 -3.34 -12.16 2.66
CA VAL A 94 -2.95 -10.98 3.46
C VAL A 94 -2.17 -11.40 4.71
N SER A 95 -2.53 -12.53 5.32
CA SER A 95 -1.77 -13.07 6.46
C SER A 95 -0.32 -13.41 6.08
N GLU A 96 -0.07 -13.87 4.85
CA GLU A 96 1.29 -14.14 4.35
C GLU A 96 2.14 -12.88 4.13
N LEU A 97 1.49 -11.71 4.10
CA LEU A 97 2.12 -10.40 4.08
C LEU A 97 2.41 -9.88 5.49
N ARG A 98 2.07 -10.62 6.54
CA ARG A 98 2.35 -10.30 7.95
C ARG A 98 3.31 -11.31 8.59
N ASP A 99 4.12 -10.81 9.50
CA ASP A 99 4.91 -11.60 10.42
C ASP A 99 4.03 -12.10 11.58
N LYS A 100 4.56 -13.03 12.39
CA LYS A 100 3.82 -13.67 13.48
C LYS A 100 3.33 -12.70 14.57
N ASP A 101 3.95 -11.53 14.67
CA ASP A 101 3.58 -10.44 15.56
C ASP A 101 2.51 -9.51 14.95
N GLY A 102 2.05 -9.80 13.74
CA GLY A 102 1.09 -9.00 12.98
C GLY A 102 1.73 -7.81 12.28
N SER A 103 3.05 -7.60 12.37
CA SER A 103 3.72 -6.54 11.62
C SER A 103 3.79 -6.90 10.13
N PRO A 104 3.82 -5.94 9.19
CA PRO A 104 4.00 -6.26 7.77
C PRO A 104 5.37 -6.91 7.51
N VAL A 105 5.43 -7.97 6.72
CA VAL A 105 6.71 -8.61 6.33
C VAL A 105 7.49 -7.66 5.42
N LEU A 106 8.51 -6.97 5.93
CA LEU A 106 9.25 -5.98 5.15
C LEU A 106 10.46 -6.54 4.39
N THR A 107 10.81 -7.80 4.64
CA THR A 107 12.02 -8.46 4.11
C THR A 107 11.83 -9.10 2.74
N LYS A 108 10.57 -9.29 2.29
CA LYS A 108 10.25 -9.95 1.02
C LYS A 108 10.15 -8.95 -0.12
N CYS A 109 11.31 -8.53 -0.63
CA CYS A 109 11.35 -7.59 -1.72
C CYS A 109 10.69 -8.10 -3.02
N PHE A 110 9.82 -7.25 -3.57
CA PHE A 110 9.04 -7.51 -4.76
C PHE A 110 9.95 -7.69 -5.98
N GLN A 111 9.99 -8.89 -6.56
CA GLN A 111 10.58 -9.13 -7.89
C GLN A 111 9.46 -9.34 -8.93
N GLY A 112 9.48 -8.57 -10.03
CA GLY A 112 8.57 -8.71 -11.19
C GLY A 112 7.44 -7.68 -11.32
N SER A 113 6.79 -7.60 -12.50
CA SER A 113 5.73 -6.63 -12.84
C SER A 113 4.32 -7.06 -12.36
N LYS A 114 3.41 -6.08 -12.17
CA LYS A 114 1.98 -6.29 -11.83
C LYS A 114 1.72 -6.99 -10.48
N ARG A 115 2.55 -6.80 -9.44
CA ARG A 115 2.40 -7.55 -8.16
C ARG A 115 1.18 -7.13 -7.32
N PHE A 116 0.72 -5.88 -7.39
CA PHE A 116 -0.57 -5.50 -6.76
C PHE A 116 -1.72 -6.37 -7.28
N GLU A 117 -1.79 -6.59 -8.60
CA GLU A 117 -2.77 -7.50 -9.21
C GLU A 117 -2.55 -8.96 -8.77
N ARG A 118 -1.30 -9.40 -8.61
CA ARG A 118 -1.02 -10.79 -8.20
C ARG A 118 -1.39 -11.07 -6.74
N GLN A 119 -1.14 -10.12 -5.83
CA GLN A 119 -1.33 -10.32 -4.39
C GLN A 119 -2.71 -9.83 -3.93
N CYS A 120 -3.16 -8.69 -4.45
CA CYS A 120 -4.40 -8.05 -4.03
C CYS A 120 -5.51 -8.13 -5.09
N GLY A 121 -5.21 -8.57 -6.32
CA GLY A 121 -6.20 -8.68 -7.40
C GLY A 121 -7.39 -9.61 -7.08
N PRO A 122 -7.18 -10.78 -6.45
CA PRO A 122 -8.29 -11.61 -6.00
C PRO A 122 -9.22 -10.90 -5.01
N LEU A 123 -8.66 -10.14 -4.05
CA LEU A 123 -9.44 -9.34 -3.10
C LEU A 123 -10.12 -8.15 -3.78
N ARG A 124 -9.48 -7.57 -4.79
CA ARG A 124 -10.04 -6.49 -5.63
C ARG A 124 -11.31 -6.94 -6.33
N GLN A 125 -11.33 -8.16 -6.86
CA GLN A 125 -12.53 -8.74 -7.50
C GLN A 125 -13.69 -8.96 -6.52
N CYS A 126 -13.42 -8.96 -5.21
CA CYS A 126 -14.40 -9.13 -4.14
C CYS A 126 -14.78 -7.81 -3.45
N CYS A 127 -14.23 -6.67 -3.91
CA CYS A 127 -14.56 -5.34 -3.38
C CYS A 127 -14.97 -4.39 -4.52
N ASN A 128 -16.27 -4.35 -4.82
CA ASN A 128 -16.83 -3.54 -5.91
C ASN A 128 -16.61 -2.02 -5.72
N ALA A 129 -16.45 -1.58 -4.47
CA ALA A 129 -16.22 -0.17 -4.16
C ALA A 129 -14.81 0.32 -4.56
N TYR A 130 -13.85 -0.58 -4.78
CA TYR A 130 -12.45 -0.23 -4.95
C TYR A 130 -12.15 0.51 -6.26
N ASP A 131 -12.69 0.03 -7.38
CA ASP A 131 -12.30 0.46 -8.73
C ASP A 131 -12.63 1.93 -9.02
N GLY A 132 -13.77 2.42 -8.50
CA GLY A 132 -14.13 3.83 -8.61
C GLY A 132 -13.30 4.75 -7.70
N LEU A 133 -12.79 4.23 -6.58
CA LEU A 133 -12.09 5.02 -5.57
C LEU A 133 -10.58 5.08 -5.79
N ILE A 134 -9.98 4.03 -6.37
CA ILE A 134 -8.55 3.98 -6.64
C ILE A 134 -8.12 5.02 -7.68
N PHE A 135 -8.99 5.33 -8.65
CA PHE A 135 -8.73 6.39 -9.65
C PHE A 135 -8.60 7.76 -8.98
N ILE A 136 -9.50 8.07 -8.04
CA ILE A 136 -9.49 9.32 -7.27
C ILE A 136 -8.22 9.38 -6.41
N LYS A 137 -7.92 8.30 -5.68
CA LYS A 137 -6.73 8.21 -4.83
C LYS A 137 -5.44 8.38 -5.62
N ARG A 138 -5.31 7.71 -6.78
CA ARG A 138 -4.12 7.80 -7.65
C ARG A 138 -3.88 9.21 -8.18
N ASN A 139 -4.94 9.91 -8.59
CA ASN A 139 -4.82 11.30 -9.05
C ASN A 139 -4.40 12.23 -7.92
N SER A 140 -4.96 12.08 -6.72
CA SER A 140 -4.52 12.83 -5.53
C SER A 140 -3.06 12.55 -5.19
N PHE A 141 -2.63 11.28 -5.23
CA PHE A 141 -1.25 10.90 -4.93
C PHE A 141 -0.24 11.35 -5.99
N PHE A 142 -0.64 11.39 -7.26
CA PHE A 142 0.17 11.94 -8.36
C PHE A 142 0.42 13.44 -8.15
N ILE A 143 -0.62 14.21 -7.79
CA ILE A 143 -0.49 15.62 -7.42
C ILE A 143 0.49 15.79 -6.25
N PHE A 144 0.39 14.96 -5.20
CA PHE A 144 1.33 14.99 -4.08
C PHE A 144 2.78 14.66 -4.49
N LYS A 145 3.00 13.68 -5.37
CA LYS A 145 4.33 13.35 -5.90
C LYS A 145 4.90 14.50 -6.72
N VAL A 146 4.09 15.16 -7.55
CA VAL A 146 4.50 16.34 -8.33
C VAL A 146 4.83 17.51 -7.39
N GLN A 147 4.00 17.79 -6.38
CA GLN A 147 4.25 18.84 -5.39
C GLN A 147 5.54 18.57 -4.59
N PHE A 148 5.75 17.31 -4.18
CA PHE A 148 6.97 16.90 -3.48
C PHE A 148 8.19 17.03 -4.38
N ALA A 149 8.13 16.58 -5.63
CA ALA A 149 9.23 16.72 -6.59
C ALA A 149 9.54 18.20 -6.89
N HIS A 150 8.52 19.05 -7.01
CA HIS A 150 8.67 20.48 -7.27
C HIS A 150 9.29 21.22 -6.09
N ASN A 151 8.89 20.88 -4.85
CA ASN A 151 9.45 21.44 -3.61
C ASN A 151 10.83 20.85 -3.24
N ASN A 152 11.33 19.88 -4.00
CA ASN A 152 12.65 19.25 -3.83
C ASN A 152 13.58 19.46 -5.04
N ARG A 153 13.27 20.41 -5.94
CA ARG A 153 14.32 20.96 -6.82
C ARG A 153 15.32 21.71 -5.95
N ILE A 154 16.46 21.06 -5.68
CA ILE A 154 17.72 21.69 -5.31
C ILE A 154 18.30 22.34 -6.57
#